data_AF-A0A1B6H0S8-F1
#
_entry.id   AF-A0A1B6H0S8-F1
#
_cell.length_a   1.000
_cell.length_b   1.000
_cell.length_c   1.000
_cell.angle_alpha   90.00
_cell.angle_beta   90.00
_cell.angle_gamma   90.00
#
_symmetry.space_group_name_H-M   'P 1'
#
loop_
_entity.id
_entity.type
_entity.pdbx_description
1 polymer ?
#
loop_
_entity_poly.entity_id
_entity_poly.type
_entity_poly.pdbx_seq_one_letter_code
_entity_poly.pdbx_strand_id
1 'polypeptide(L)'
;LCSRNMADSFRSLVFLISAVLSLAVADIKVSDYVYWKKADISAWHQYFPSRALQEESLTNIGAVKAAQDVAQGLNESLRRVAWYQTQELDTAQFMMEGTSAQGCVEGISTFMTKAIDNEISTYQDCAADVLPRLNRASVNLTRITSNYQNAYHRALAGIDSCVKTYPNKDSLSRLKTCVEAWNKNYFTVANTTRNYNAFVSPAMTIFTTAAECAQTAAKKCGRQGMGFLAEAGPLREAE
;
A
#
# COMPACT_ATOMS: atom_id res chain seq x y z
N LEU A 1 -54.93 -63.28 18.46
CA LEU A 1 -53.85 -62.52 19.15
C LEU A 1 -52.60 -62.28 18.28
N CYS A 2 -52.37 -62.97 17.15
CA CYS A 2 -51.16 -62.77 16.34
C CYS A 2 -51.20 -61.65 15.27
N SER A 3 -52.34 -61.03 14.94
CA SER A 3 -52.37 -59.97 13.90
C SER A 3 -52.20 -58.55 14.44
N ARG A 4 -52.33 -58.35 15.75
CA ARG A 4 -52.22 -57.03 16.39
C ARG A 4 -50.76 -56.60 16.62
N ASN A 5 -49.87 -57.55 16.91
CA ASN A 5 -48.46 -57.26 17.19
C ASN A 5 -47.61 -56.95 15.94
N MET A 6 -47.99 -57.43 14.74
CA MET A 6 -47.26 -57.13 13.50
C MET A 6 -47.52 -55.71 12.98
N ALA A 7 -48.74 -55.19 13.14
CA ALA A 7 -49.09 -53.84 12.70
C ALA A 7 -48.37 -52.76 13.52
N ASP A 8 -48.19 -52.99 14.82
CA ASP A 8 -47.47 -52.08 15.71
C ASP A 8 -45.95 -52.13 15.47
N SER A 9 -45.39 -53.30 15.15
CA SER A 9 -43.97 -53.45 14.78
C SER A 9 -43.65 -52.75 13.45
N PHE A 10 -44.52 -52.84 12.44
CA PHE A 10 -44.32 -52.17 11.15
C PHE A 10 -44.48 -50.65 11.26
N ARG A 11 -45.47 -50.17 12.04
CA ARG A 11 -45.62 -48.74 12.31
C ARG A 11 -44.39 -48.18 13.04
N SER A 12 -43.88 -48.89 14.05
CA SER A 12 -42.69 -48.47 14.78
C SER A 12 -41.45 -48.42 13.88
N LEU A 13 -41.27 -49.39 12.98
CA LEU A 13 -40.17 -49.42 12.02
C LEU A 13 -40.24 -48.28 10.99
N VAL A 14 -41.44 -47.98 10.47
CA VAL A 14 -41.66 -46.87 9.52
C VAL A 14 -41.43 -45.52 10.20
N PHE A 15 -41.87 -45.34 11.45
CA PHE A 15 -41.59 -44.12 12.23
C PHE A 15 -40.09 -43.96 12.53
N LEU A 16 -39.39 -45.04 12.87
CA LEU A 16 -37.93 -45.04 13.06
C LEU A 16 -37.19 -44.66 11.76
N ILE A 17 -37.58 -45.23 10.62
CA ILE A 17 -36.97 -44.91 9.32
C ILE A 17 -37.24 -43.46 8.93
N SER A 18 -38.47 -42.96 9.12
CA SER A 18 -38.80 -41.54 8.85
C SER A 18 -38.08 -40.58 9.81
N ALA A 19 -37.91 -40.93 11.07
CA ALA A 19 -37.15 -40.14 12.04
C ALA A 19 -35.65 -40.10 11.70
N VAL A 20 -35.06 -41.24 11.33
CA VAL A 20 -33.64 -41.34 10.94
C VAL A 20 -33.38 -40.61 9.62
N LEU A 21 -34.26 -40.74 8.62
CA LEU A 21 -34.15 -40.00 7.36
C LEU A 21 -34.29 -38.48 7.56
N SER A 22 -35.25 -38.04 8.38
CA SER A 22 -35.38 -36.61 8.67
C SER A 22 -34.21 -36.08 9.50
N LEU A 23 -33.64 -36.87 10.42
CA LEU A 23 -32.38 -36.62 11.13
C LEU A 23 -31.21 -36.37 10.16
N ALA A 24 -30.93 -37.34 9.29
CA ALA A 24 -29.84 -37.26 8.32
C ALA A 24 -29.96 -36.07 7.34
N VAL A 25 -31.17 -35.75 6.86
CA VAL A 25 -31.37 -34.65 5.89
C VAL A 25 -31.14 -33.27 6.51
N ALA A 26 -31.45 -33.06 7.79
CA ALA A 26 -31.19 -31.75 8.41
C ALA A 26 -29.76 -31.59 8.90
N ASP A 27 -29.04 -32.68 9.20
CA ASP A 27 -27.59 -32.61 9.43
C ASP A 27 -26.82 -32.20 8.16
N ILE A 28 -27.20 -32.74 6.99
CA ILE A 28 -26.62 -32.33 5.68
C ILE A 28 -26.82 -30.81 5.45
N LYS A 29 -28.02 -30.27 5.73
CA LYS A 29 -28.29 -28.83 5.54
C LYS A 29 -27.48 -27.93 6.49
N VAL A 30 -27.07 -28.42 7.66
CA VAL A 30 -26.28 -27.66 8.64
C VAL A 30 -24.80 -27.68 8.30
N SER A 31 -24.28 -28.87 7.98
CA SER A 31 -22.89 -29.02 7.54
C SER A 31 -22.64 -28.16 6.29
N ASP A 32 -23.58 -28.16 5.35
CA ASP A 32 -23.50 -27.34 4.14
C ASP A 32 -23.50 -25.84 4.49
N TYR A 33 -24.40 -25.40 5.39
CA TYR A 33 -24.46 -24.00 5.81
C TYR A 33 -23.14 -23.53 6.45
N VAL A 34 -22.59 -24.30 7.38
CA VAL A 34 -21.31 -23.98 8.04
C VAL A 34 -20.17 -23.97 7.02
N TYR A 35 -20.14 -24.97 6.13
CA TYR A 35 -19.17 -25.06 5.04
C TYR A 35 -19.21 -23.80 4.16
N TRP A 36 -20.39 -23.42 3.67
CA TRP A 36 -20.57 -22.24 2.82
C TRP A 36 -20.13 -20.96 3.53
N LYS A 37 -20.41 -20.81 4.84
CA LYS A 37 -19.99 -19.62 5.60
C LYS A 37 -18.48 -19.52 5.76
N LYS A 38 -17.79 -20.64 5.96
CA LYS A 38 -16.31 -20.67 6.00
C LYS A 38 -15.70 -20.44 4.61
N ALA A 39 -16.31 -21.00 3.56
CA ALA A 39 -15.88 -20.83 2.19
C ALA A 39 -15.99 -19.36 1.75
N ASP A 40 -17.08 -18.68 2.09
CA ASP A 40 -17.30 -17.26 1.82
C ASP A 40 -16.24 -16.37 2.51
N ILE A 41 -16.00 -16.60 3.81
CA ILE A 41 -14.93 -15.91 4.56
C ILE A 41 -13.56 -16.13 3.90
N SER A 42 -13.25 -17.37 3.51
CA SER A 42 -11.96 -17.74 2.91
C SER A 42 -11.76 -17.18 1.51
N ALA A 43 -12.80 -17.21 0.67
CA ALA A 43 -12.77 -16.60 -0.66
C ALA A 43 -12.55 -15.09 -0.54
N TRP A 44 -13.31 -14.42 0.34
CA TRP A 44 -13.11 -13.00 0.57
C TRP A 44 -11.70 -12.69 1.09
N HIS A 45 -11.17 -13.56 1.96
CA HIS A 45 -9.83 -13.43 2.53
C HIS A 45 -8.73 -13.51 1.48
N GLN A 46 -8.85 -14.44 0.55
CA GLN A 46 -7.85 -14.67 -0.48
C GLN A 46 -7.84 -13.59 -1.57
N TYR A 47 -8.99 -12.99 -1.89
CA TYR A 47 -9.10 -12.19 -3.12
C TYR A 47 -9.00 -10.68 -2.94
N PHE A 48 -9.80 -10.08 -2.05
CA PHE A 48 -9.97 -8.62 -2.10
C PHE A 48 -9.02 -7.85 -1.18
N PRO A 49 -9.13 -7.94 0.17
CA PRO A 49 -8.30 -7.10 1.03
C PRO A 49 -6.83 -7.54 1.07
N SER A 50 -6.53 -8.84 1.03
CA SER A 50 -5.16 -9.36 1.12
C SER A 50 -4.28 -8.91 -0.05
N ARG A 51 -4.76 -9.08 -1.28
CA ARG A 51 -4.03 -8.66 -2.49
C ARG A 51 -3.78 -7.16 -2.50
N ALA A 52 -4.80 -6.35 -2.24
CA ALA A 52 -4.64 -4.91 -2.23
C ALA A 52 -3.65 -4.47 -1.13
N LEU A 53 -3.68 -5.10 0.06
CA LEU A 53 -2.74 -4.78 1.15
C LEU A 53 -1.30 -5.16 0.77
N GLN A 54 -1.12 -6.25 0.02
CA GLN A 54 0.18 -6.65 -0.51
C GLN A 54 0.70 -5.67 -1.57
N GLU A 55 -0.16 -5.25 -2.50
CA GLU A 55 0.18 -4.26 -3.52
C GLU A 55 0.61 -2.93 -2.88
N GLU A 56 -0.11 -2.44 -1.87
CA GLU A 56 0.28 -1.24 -1.12
C GLU A 56 1.59 -1.45 -0.33
N SER A 57 1.82 -2.64 0.22
CA SER A 57 3.06 -2.95 0.93
C SER A 57 4.28 -2.88 0.00
N LEU A 58 4.18 -3.46 -1.19
CA LEU A 58 5.23 -3.41 -2.20
C LEU A 58 5.45 -1.97 -2.69
N THR A 59 4.36 -1.23 -2.85
CA THR A 59 4.39 0.18 -3.26
C THR A 59 5.08 1.05 -2.21
N ASN A 60 4.81 0.85 -0.92
CA ASN A 60 5.50 1.57 0.16
C ASN A 60 7.00 1.27 0.18
N ILE A 61 7.41 0.00 0.04
CA ILE A 61 8.82 -0.38 -0.06
C ILE A 61 9.49 0.31 -1.25
N GLY A 62 8.83 0.30 -2.42
CA GLY A 62 9.31 0.99 -3.62
C GLY A 62 9.42 2.50 -3.42
N ALA A 63 8.42 3.13 -2.80
CA ALA A 63 8.39 4.56 -2.50
C ALA A 63 9.49 4.99 -1.52
N VAL A 64 9.75 4.20 -0.46
CA VAL A 64 10.84 4.46 0.49
C VAL A 64 12.17 4.40 -0.22
N LYS A 65 12.40 3.34 -1.01
CA LYS A 65 13.64 3.18 -1.78
C LYS A 65 13.81 4.33 -2.77
N ALA A 66 12.78 4.67 -3.54
CA ALA A 66 12.83 5.76 -4.49
C ALA A 66 13.08 7.12 -3.81
N ALA A 67 12.49 7.38 -2.64
CA ALA A 67 12.75 8.61 -1.89
C ALA A 67 14.21 8.69 -1.41
N GLN A 68 14.78 7.57 -0.98
CA GLN A 68 16.20 7.48 -0.61
C GLN A 68 17.11 7.68 -1.83
N ASP A 69 16.80 7.03 -2.95
CA ASP A 69 17.56 7.14 -4.20
C ASP A 69 17.54 8.58 -4.74
N VAL A 70 16.39 9.27 -4.69
CA VAL A 70 16.28 10.69 -5.06
C VAL A 70 17.13 11.56 -4.12
N ALA A 71 17.05 11.34 -2.80
CA ALA A 71 17.82 12.12 -1.84
C ALA A 71 19.34 11.95 -2.03
N GLN A 72 19.80 10.74 -2.36
CA GLN A 72 21.21 10.45 -2.61
C GLN A 72 21.67 10.95 -3.99
N GLY A 73 20.84 10.78 -5.03
CA GLY A 73 21.18 11.10 -6.41
C GLY A 73 20.99 12.57 -6.81
N LEU A 74 20.26 13.36 -6.01
CA LEU A 74 19.97 14.76 -6.36
C LEU A 74 21.23 15.61 -6.44
N ASN A 75 22.14 15.51 -5.46
CA ASN A 75 23.39 16.28 -5.45
C ASN A 75 24.23 15.99 -6.71
N GLU A 76 24.47 14.71 -6.99
CA GLU A 76 25.22 14.26 -8.18
C GLU A 76 24.58 14.75 -9.49
N SER A 77 23.24 14.75 -9.55
CA SER A 77 22.49 15.19 -10.73
C SER A 77 22.57 16.71 -10.93
N LEU A 78 22.41 17.49 -9.85
CA LEU A 78 22.54 18.94 -9.89
C LEU A 78 23.97 19.39 -10.23
N ARG A 79 24.99 18.72 -9.66
CA ARG A 79 26.40 18.96 -10.00
C ARG A 79 26.71 18.70 -11.47
N ARG A 80 26.12 17.68 -12.08
CA ARG A 80 26.25 17.43 -13.52
C ARG A 80 25.70 18.58 -14.37
N VAL A 81 24.57 19.18 -13.99
CA VAL A 81 24.02 20.34 -14.70
C VAL A 81 25.00 21.52 -14.67
N ALA A 82 25.57 21.84 -13.51
CA ALA A 82 26.58 22.90 -13.41
C ALA A 82 27.86 22.56 -14.20
N TRP A 83 28.28 21.29 -14.20
CA TRP A 83 29.43 20.85 -14.99
C TRP A 83 29.21 21.06 -16.49
N TYR A 84 28.05 20.67 -17.03
CA TYR A 84 27.72 20.92 -18.44
C TYR A 84 27.69 22.42 -18.77
N GLN A 85 27.13 23.25 -17.90
CA GLN A 85 27.12 24.72 -18.10
C GLN A 85 28.52 25.33 -18.07
N THR A 86 29.42 24.80 -17.23
CA THR A 86 30.82 25.23 -17.18
C THR A 86 31.56 24.80 -18.45
N GLN A 87 31.34 23.57 -18.93
CA GLN A 87 31.90 23.05 -20.19
C GLN A 87 31.47 23.87 -21.41
N GLU A 88 30.20 24.31 -21.47
CA GLU A 88 29.71 25.18 -22.53
C GLU A 88 30.46 26.52 -22.54
N LEU A 89 30.75 27.09 -21.37
CA LEU A 89 31.52 28.33 -21.24
C LEU A 89 33.01 28.15 -21.55
N ASP A 90 33.63 27.05 -21.12
CA ASP A 90 35.02 26.71 -21.49
C ASP A 90 35.14 26.60 -23.01
N THR A 91 34.18 25.92 -23.65
CA THR A 91 34.13 25.79 -25.11
C THR A 91 33.97 27.17 -25.77
N ALA A 92 33.08 28.02 -25.25
CA ALA A 92 32.94 29.39 -25.73
C ALA A 92 34.22 30.23 -25.53
N GLN A 93 34.94 30.06 -24.41
CA GLN A 93 36.22 30.71 -24.15
C GLN A 93 37.31 30.26 -25.13
N PHE A 94 37.42 28.95 -25.38
CA PHE A 94 38.35 28.41 -26.38
C PHE A 94 38.09 28.97 -27.78
N MET A 95 36.81 29.18 -28.13
CA MET A 95 36.42 29.78 -29.40
C MET A 95 36.68 31.29 -29.48
N MET A 96 36.91 31.99 -28.35
CA MET A 96 37.07 33.45 -28.29
C MET A 96 38.52 33.92 -28.01
N GLU A 97 39.53 33.03 -28.03
CA GLU A 97 40.97 33.34 -27.87
C GLU A 97 41.32 34.30 -26.69
N GLY A 98 40.63 34.21 -25.54
CA GLY A 98 40.73 35.23 -24.47
C GLY A 98 41.09 34.72 -23.07
N THR A 99 42.10 35.36 -22.46
CA THR A 99 42.40 35.32 -21.01
C THR A 99 41.30 35.98 -20.15
N SER A 100 40.40 36.76 -20.76
CA SER A 100 39.29 37.46 -20.10
C SER A 100 38.16 36.56 -19.61
N ALA A 101 37.99 35.36 -20.17
CA ALA A 101 36.90 34.46 -19.80
C ALA A 101 37.22 33.54 -18.62
N GLN A 102 38.48 33.42 -18.20
CA GLN A 102 38.88 32.55 -17.09
C GLN A 102 38.21 32.97 -15.76
N GLY A 103 38.11 34.29 -15.51
CA GLY A 103 37.39 34.82 -14.35
C GLY A 103 35.88 34.57 -14.42
N CYS A 104 35.29 34.54 -15.62
CA CYS A 104 33.88 34.17 -15.81
C CYS A 104 33.64 32.67 -15.56
N VAL A 105 34.58 31.81 -15.96
CA VAL A 105 34.53 30.36 -15.70
C VAL A 105 34.68 30.06 -14.19
N GLU A 106 35.63 30.69 -13.50
CA GLU A 106 35.74 30.57 -12.04
C GLU A 106 34.51 31.15 -11.33
N GLY A 107 34.00 32.27 -11.84
CA GLY A 107 32.79 32.93 -11.35
C GLY A 107 31.55 32.03 -11.44
N ILE A 108 31.28 31.44 -12.62
CA ILE A 108 30.13 30.54 -12.78
C ILE A 108 30.29 29.28 -11.95
N SER A 109 31.50 28.70 -11.88
CA SER A 109 31.74 27.47 -11.12
C SER A 109 31.45 27.69 -9.64
N THR A 110 31.93 28.81 -9.09
CA THR A 110 31.68 29.20 -7.69
C THR A 110 30.21 29.54 -7.44
N PHE A 111 29.59 30.32 -8.33
CA PHE A 111 28.18 30.68 -8.24
C PHE A 111 27.27 29.44 -8.28
N MET A 112 27.50 28.56 -9.25
CA MET A 112 26.70 27.34 -9.44
C MET A 112 26.89 26.36 -8.29
N THR A 113 28.08 26.25 -7.71
CA THR A 113 28.30 25.43 -6.51
C THR A 113 27.42 25.90 -5.35
N LYS A 114 27.40 27.22 -5.08
CA LYS A 114 26.54 27.79 -4.02
C LYS A 114 25.04 27.65 -4.33
N ALA A 115 24.66 27.85 -5.59
CA ALA A 115 23.29 27.66 -6.06
C ALA A 115 22.83 26.21 -5.83
N ILE A 116 23.65 25.23 -6.20
CA ILE A 116 23.39 23.80 -5.96
C ILE A 116 23.23 23.53 -4.46
N ASP A 117 24.15 23.99 -3.62
CA ASP A 117 24.08 23.75 -2.17
C ASP A 117 22.79 24.32 -1.55
N ASN A 118 22.36 25.52 -1.99
CA ASN A 118 21.10 26.12 -1.56
C ASN A 118 19.87 25.33 -2.01
N GLU A 119 19.85 24.85 -3.26
CA GLU A 119 18.73 24.05 -3.77
C GLU A 119 18.70 22.64 -3.15
N ILE A 120 19.84 22.05 -2.78
CA ILE A 120 19.91 20.81 -1.98
C ILE A 120 19.31 21.03 -0.59
N SER A 121 19.71 22.10 0.10
CA SER A 121 19.14 22.43 1.42
C SER A 121 17.63 22.62 1.33
N THR A 122 17.17 23.36 0.31
CA THR A 122 15.73 23.59 0.08
C THR A 122 14.98 22.29 -0.20
N TYR A 123 15.58 21.36 -0.97
CA TYR A 123 15.02 20.03 -1.18
C TYR A 123 14.92 19.25 0.13
N GLN A 124 15.98 19.26 0.95
CA GLN A 124 16.00 18.55 2.23
C GLN A 124 14.89 19.05 3.16
N ASP A 125 14.69 20.36 3.24
CA ASP A 125 13.60 20.96 4.01
C ASP A 125 12.22 20.57 3.45
N CYS A 126 12.04 20.63 2.14
CA CYS A 126 10.80 20.27 1.46
C CYS A 126 10.43 18.78 1.63
N ALA A 127 11.43 17.89 1.57
CA ALA A 127 11.25 16.45 1.62
C ALA A 127 11.41 15.85 3.04
N ALA A 128 11.69 16.68 4.06
CA ALA A 128 12.03 16.25 5.43
C ALA A 128 11.04 15.24 6.01
N ASP A 129 9.75 15.44 5.75
CA ASP A 129 8.66 14.64 6.30
C ASP A 129 8.27 13.43 5.45
N VAL A 130 8.81 13.27 4.23
CA VAL A 130 8.40 12.21 3.31
C VAL A 130 8.77 10.83 3.86
N LEU A 131 10.03 10.61 4.21
CA LEU A 131 10.49 9.33 4.77
C LEU A 131 9.79 9.00 6.11
N PRO A 132 9.69 9.92 7.09
CA PRO A 132 8.88 9.71 8.29
C PRO A 132 7.41 9.35 8.02
N ARG A 133 6.77 9.96 7.01
CA ARG A 133 5.38 9.64 6.63
C ARG A 133 5.26 8.27 5.98
N LEU A 134 6.18 7.90 5.10
CA LEU A 134 6.20 6.56 4.48
C LEU A 134 6.40 5.47 5.53
N ASN A 135 7.32 5.67 6.48
CA ASN A 135 7.53 4.74 7.59
C ASN A 135 6.29 4.59 8.48
N ARG A 136 5.62 5.70 8.83
CA ARG A 136 4.34 5.65 9.57
C ARG A 136 3.25 4.92 8.80
N ALA A 137 3.15 5.14 7.49
CA ALA A 137 2.21 4.44 6.63
C ALA A 137 2.51 2.93 6.59
N SER A 138 3.78 2.54 6.54
CA SER A 138 4.22 1.14 6.60
C SER A 138 3.80 0.46 7.90
N VAL A 139 4.09 1.09 9.06
CA VAL A 139 3.67 0.56 10.38
C VAL A 139 2.15 0.42 10.48
N ASN A 140 1.41 1.42 9.99
CA ASN A 140 -0.06 1.37 9.98
C ASN A 140 -0.59 0.24 9.10
N LEU A 141 0.00 0.05 7.92
CA LEU A 141 -0.34 -1.05 7.02
C LEU A 141 -0.09 -2.40 7.67
N THR A 142 1.08 -2.61 8.29
CA THR A 142 1.38 -3.85 9.04
C THR A 142 0.32 -4.12 10.11
N ARG A 143 -0.09 -3.10 10.87
CA ARG A 143 -1.14 -3.22 11.89
C ARG A 143 -2.47 -3.63 11.27
N ILE A 144 -2.87 -3.01 10.17
CA ILE A 144 -4.12 -3.33 9.46
C ILE A 144 -4.10 -4.78 8.95
N THR A 145 -3.01 -5.18 8.30
CA THR A 145 -2.82 -6.54 7.80
C THR A 145 -2.90 -7.57 8.92
N SER A 146 -2.21 -7.32 10.04
CA SER A 146 -2.26 -8.22 11.20
C SER A 146 -3.66 -8.31 11.80
N ASN A 147 -4.34 -7.17 11.99
CA ASN A 147 -5.72 -7.14 12.49
C ASN A 147 -6.68 -7.93 11.58
N TYR A 148 -6.51 -7.80 10.26
CA TYR A 148 -7.31 -8.50 9.28
C TYR A 148 -7.06 -10.02 9.29
N GLN A 149 -5.80 -10.46 9.32
CA GLN A 149 -5.42 -11.87 9.46
C GLN A 149 -5.96 -12.47 10.76
N ASN A 150 -5.84 -11.74 11.87
CA ASN A 150 -6.36 -12.16 13.16
C ASN A 150 -7.89 -12.30 13.13
N ALA A 151 -8.61 -11.37 12.48
CA ALA A 151 -10.06 -11.46 12.33
C ALA A 151 -10.48 -12.70 11.53
N TYR A 152 -9.74 -13.02 10.45
CA TYR A 152 -9.93 -14.23 9.66
C TYR A 152 -9.78 -15.50 10.50
N HIS A 153 -8.63 -15.66 11.19
CA HIS A 153 -8.38 -16.84 12.00
C HIS A 153 -9.37 -16.98 13.17
N ARG A 154 -9.72 -15.86 13.83
CA ARG A 154 -10.72 -15.85 14.90
C ARG A 154 -12.10 -16.25 14.41
N ALA A 155 -12.52 -15.80 13.23
CA ALA A 155 -13.83 -16.15 12.70
C ALA A 155 -13.93 -17.64 12.38
N LEU A 156 -12.90 -18.25 11.78
CA LEU A 156 -12.89 -19.68 11.50
C LEU A 156 -12.91 -20.51 12.80
N ALA A 157 -12.03 -20.20 13.74
CA ALA A 157 -11.99 -20.88 15.04
C ALA A 157 -13.28 -20.68 15.85
N GLY A 158 -13.88 -19.49 15.77
CA GLY A 158 -15.15 -19.17 16.40
C GLY A 158 -16.32 -19.97 15.83
N ILE A 159 -16.38 -20.13 14.51
CA ILE A 159 -17.35 -21.01 13.84
C ILE A 159 -17.17 -22.47 14.29
N ASP A 160 -15.92 -22.96 14.35
CA ASP A 160 -15.64 -24.31 14.87
C ASP A 160 -16.10 -24.49 16.31
N SER A 161 -15.92 -23.47 17.14
CA SER A 161 -16.44 -23.46 18.52
C SER A 161 -17.97 -23.49 18.56
N CYS A 162 -18.66 -22.76 17.67
CA CYS A 162 -20.12 -22.78 17.60
C CYS A 162 -20.64 -24.20 17.28
N VAL A 163 -20.01 -24.89 16.32
CA VAL A 163 -20.37 -26.27 15.94
C VAL A 163 -20.20 -27.22 17.10
N LYS A 164 -19.09 -27.12 17.85
CA LYS A 164 -18.86 -27.93 19.05
C LYS A 164 -19.85 -27.67 20.18
N THR A 165 -20.29 -26.41 20.34
CA THR A 165 -21.19 -25.99 21.43
C THR A 165 -22.64 -26.35 21.15
N TYR A 166 -23.05 -26.37 19.88
CA TYR A 166 -24.44 -26.61 19.46
C TYR A 166 -24.53 -27.78 18.46
N PRO A 167 -24.24 -29.03 18.89
CA PRO A 167 -24.13 -30.18 17.98
C PRO A 167 -25.48 -30.76 17.53
N ASN A 168 -26.57 -30.46 18.22
CA ASN A 168 -27.85 -31.14 18.05
C ASN A 168 -28.88 -30.26 17.31
N LYS A 169 -29.85 -30.89 16.63
CA LYS A 169 -30.91 -30.18 15.89
C LYS A 169 -31.73 -29.18 16.71
N ASP A 170 -31.97 -29.44 17.99
CA ASP A 170 -32.73 -28.51 18.84
C ASP A 170 -31.96 -27.19 19.11
N SER A 171 -30.65 -27.20 18.87
CA SER A 171 -29.77 -26.04 18.98
C SER A 171 -29.45 -25.37 17.64
N LEU A 172 -30.10 -25.78 16.56
CA LEU A 172 -29.83 -25.32 15.19
C LEU A 172 -29.97 -23.81 15.01
N SER A 173 -30.99 -23.21 15.63
CA SER A 173 -31.17 -21.75 15.60
C SER A 173 -30.01 -21.04 16.30
N ARG A 174 -29.58 -21.53 17.47
CA ARG A 174 -28.45 -21.01 18.24
C ARG A 174 -27.13 -21.17 17.48
N LEU A 175 -26.93 -22.30 16.81
CA LEU A 175 -25.78 -22.54 15.94
C LEU A 175 -25.73 -21.50 14.81
N LYS A 176 -26.82 -21.32 14.07
CA LYS A 176 -26.89 -20.34 12.98
C LYS A 176 -26.59 -18.93 13.47
N THR A 177 -27.23 -18.50 14.56
CA THR A 177 -26.97 -17.17 15.16
C THR A 177 -25.50 -17.01 15.58
N CYS A 178 -24.89 -18.04 16.16
CA CYS A 178 -23.48 -18.03 16.55
C CYS A 178 -22.55 -17.90 15.33
N VAL A 179 -22.79 -18.69 14.27
CA VAL A 179 -22.03 -18.63 13.02
C VAL A 179 -22.19 -17.27 12.32
N GLU A 180 -23.41 -16.71 12.31
CA GLU A 180 -23.68 -15.39 11.72
C GLU A 180 -22.99 -14.27 12.48
N ALA A 181 -22.90 -14.34 13.80
CA ALA A 181 -22.17 -13.36 14.59
C ALA A 181 -20.68 -13.33 14.21
N TRP A 182 -20.03 -14.50 14.07
CA TRP A 182 -18.64 -14.58 13.64
C TRP A 182 -18.43 -14.13 12.20
N ASN A 183 -19.33 -14.51 11.30
CA ASN A 183 -19.30 -14.06 9.90
C ASN A 183 -19.44 -12.53 9.83
N LYS A 184 -20.41 -11.93 10.54
CA LYS A 184 -20.59 -10.48 10.61
C LYS A 184 -19.35 -9.78 11.16
N ASN A 185 -18.77 -10.28 12.25
CA ASN A 185 -17.55 -9.72 12.84
C ASN A 185 -16.37 -9.70 11.85
N TYR A 186 -16.17 -10.79 11.11
CA TYR A 186 -15.15 -10.84 10.05
C TYR A 186 -15.40 -9.78 8.97
N PHE A 187 -16.62 -9.73 8.42
CA PHE A 187 -16.93 -8.81 7.34
C PHE A 187 -16.95 -7.34 7.77
N THR A 188 -17.22 -7.03 9.03
CA THR A 188 -17.00 -5.68 9.58
C THR A 188 -15.54 -5.27 9.44
N VAL A 189 -14.59 -6.10 9.89
CA VAL A 189 -13.15 -5.81 9.77
C VAL A 189 -12.71 -5.78 8.30
N ALA A 190 -13.18 -6.72 7.48
CA ALA A 190 -12.84 -6.80 6.06
C ALA A 190 -13.30 -5.56 5.29
N ASN A 191 -14.51 -5.05 5.57
CA ASN A 191 -15.02 -3.84 4.93
C ASN A 191 -14.28 -2.58 5.36
N THR A 192 -13.93 -2.44 6.64
CA THR A 192 -13.09 -1.33 7.09
C THR A 192 -11.72 -1.37 6.41
N THR A 193 -11.15 -2.57 6.25
CA THR A 193 -9.85 -2.78 5.58
C THR A 193 -9.91 -2.40 4.10
N ARG A 194 -11.02 -2.69 3.40
CA ARG A 194 -11.22 -2.33 2.00
C ARG A 194 -11.10 -0.82 1.76
N ASN A 195 -11.56 0.00 2.69
CA ASN A 195 -11.49 1.47 2.56
C ASN A 195 -10.06 2.01 2.57
N TYR A 196 -9.09 1.27 3.11
CA TYR A 196 -7.68 1.66 3.12
C TYR A 196 -7.05 1.61 1.71
N ASN A 197 -7.66 0.89 0.76
CA ASN A 197 -6.99 0.44 -0.46
C ASN A 197 -7.66 0.79 -1.79
N ALA A 198 -8.86 1.37 -1.78
CA ALA A 198 -9.71 1.23 -2.96
C ALA A 198 -9.38 2.14 -4.16
N PHE A 199 -8.67 3.27 -4.02
CA PHE A 199 -8.55 4.23 -5.14
C PHE A 199 -7.26 5.05 -5.26
N VAL A 200 -6.45 5.20 -4.21
CA VAL A 200 -5.21 5.98 -4.25
C VAL A 200 -4.22 5.35 -3.28
N SER A 201 -3.06 4.88 -3.76
CA SER A 201 -1.98 4.37 -2.90
C SER A 201 -1.47 5.50 -1.99
N PRO A 202 -1.68 5.42 -0.66
CA PRO A 202 -1.15 6.42 0.26
C PRO A 202 0.36 6.58 0.14
N ALA A 203 1.10 5.47 -0.05
CA ALA A 203 2.54 5.51 -0.28
C ALA A 203 2.92 6.34 -1.51
N MET A 204 2.25 6.14 -2.66
CA MET A 204 2.53 6.94 -3.85
C MET A 204 2.22 8.41 -3.66
N THR A 205 1.09 8.75 -3.03
CA THR A 205 0.74 10.15 -2.73
C THR A 205 1.74 10.83 -1.80
N ILE A 206 2.33 10.08 -0.87
CA ILE A 206 3.39 10.62 -0.01
C ILE A 206 4.69 10.81 -0.82
N PHE A 207 5.02 9.86 -1.69
CA PHE A 207 6.22 9.91 -2.52
C PHE A 207 6.19 11.04 -3.56
N THR A 208 5.02 11.35 -4.15
CA THR A 208 4.90 12.44 -5.13
C THR A 208 5.40 13.78 -4.58
N THR A 209 5.25 14.02 -3.27
CA THR A 209 5.83 15.21 -2.61
C THR A 209 7.36 15.26 -2.77
N ALA A 210 8.09 14.16 -2.55
CA ALA A 210 9.54 14.14 -2.75
C ALA A 210 9.92 14.36 -4.23
N ALA A 211 9.17 13.78 -5.16
CA ALA A 211 9.40 13.97 -6.59
C ALA A 211 9.17 15.44 -7.01
N GLU A 212 8.14 16.09 -6.50
CA GLU A 212 7.84 17.51 -6.73
C GLU A 212 8.92 18.43 -6.13
N CYS A 213 9.39 18.14 -4.91
CA CYS A 213 10.51 18.86 -4.30
C CYS A 213 11.77 18.76 -5.17
N ALA A 214 12.12 17.55 -5.62
CA ALA A 214 13.30 17.33 -6.46
C ALA A 214 13.18 18.05 -7.82
N GLN A 215 11.99 17.97 -8.47
CA GLN A 215 11.75 18.66 -9.73
C GLN A 215 11.86 20.19 -9.58
N THR A 216 11.39 20.73 -8.45
CA THR A 216 11.47 22.17 -8.16
C THR A 216 12.91 22.62 -7.98
N ALA A 217 13.71 21.89 -7.20
CA ALA A 217 15.13 22.16 -7.01
C ALA A 217 15.90 22.14 -8.35
N ALA A 218 15.66 21.12 -9.18
CA ALA A 218 16.27 21.04 -10.51
C ALA A 218 15.91 22.22 -11.43
N LYS A 219 14.63 22.63 -11.46
CA LYS A 219 14.18 23.78 -12.25
C LYS A 219 14.82 25.09 -11.78
N LYS A 220 14.94 25.30 -10.47
CA LYS A 220 15.56 26.52 -9.91
C LYS A 220 17.05 26.58 -10.19
N CYS A 221 17.77 25.48 -9.98
CA CYS A 221 19.20 25.38 -10.29
C CYS A 221 19.46 25.68 -11.79
N GLY A 222 18.67 25.11 -12.69
CA GLY A 222 18.77 25.40 -14.13
C GLY A 222 18.51 26.87 -14.46
N ARG A 223 17.50 27.49 -13.85
CA ARG A 223 17.20 28.93 -14.03
C ARG A 223 18.31 29.83 -13.50
N GLN A 224 18.90 29.51 -12.36
CA GLN A 224 20.00 30.30 -11.78
C GLN A 224 21.23 30.26 -12.70
N GLY A 225 21.58 29.09 -13.25
CA GLY A 225 22.66 28.99 -14.23
C GLY A 225 22.39 29.80 -15.50
N MET A 226 21.18 29.72 -16.05
CA MET A 226 20.78 30.55 -17.20
C MET A 226 20.79 32.05 -16.89
N GLY A 227 20.37 32.44 -15.68
CA GLY A 227 20.39 33.83 -15.22
C GLY A 227 21.80 34.39 -15.13
N PHE A 228 22.75 33.62 -14.58
CA PHE A 228 24.17 33.99 -14.56
C PHE A 228 24.70 34.19 -15.98
N LEU A 229 24.40 33.28 -16.91
CA LEU A 229 24.82 33.40 -18.31
C LEU A 229 24.25 34.64 -19.01
N ALA A 230 22.99 34.99 -18.71
CA ALA A 230 22.34 36.18 -19.27
C ALA A 230 22.90 37.49 -18.68
N GLU A 231 23.27 37.50 -17.41
CA GLU A 231 23.95 38.64 -16.78
C GLU A 231 25.43 38.74 -17.20
N ALA A 232 26.04 37.62 -17.61
CA ALA A 232 27.43 37.51 -18.00
C ALA A 232 27.72 37.77 -19.50
N GLY A 233 26.75 38.12 -20.35
CA GLY A 233 27.04 38.44 -21.76
C GLY A 233 26.12 39.46 -22.44
N PRO A 234 26.61 40.23 -23.45
CA PRO A 234 28.02 40.44 -23.82
C PRO A 234 28.63 41.55 -22.95
N LEU A 235 29.94 41.78 -23.11
CA LEU A 235 30.61 43.07 -22.89
C LEU A 235 29.58 44.21 -22.78
N ARG A 236 29.40 44.76 -21.57
CA ARG A 236 28.95 46.15 -21.48
C ARG A 236 29.95 46.93 -22.31
N GLU A 237 29.47 47.28 -23.50
CA GLU A 237 29.89 48.32 -24.41
C GLU A 237 31.40 48.61 -24.34
N ALA A 238 32.08 48.25 -25.43
CA ALA A 238 33.23 49.02 -25.85
C ALA A 238 32.84 50.50 -25.89
N GLU A 239 33.10 51.22 -24.80
CA GLU A 239 33.43 52.65 -24.79
C GLU A 239 34.95 52.80 -24.57
#